data_AF-A0A3R5YL29-F1
#
_entry.id   AF-A0A3R5YL29-F1
#
_cell.length_a   1.000
_cell.length_b   1.000
_cell.length_c   1.000
_cell.angle_alpha   90.00
_cell.angle_beta   90.00
_cell.angle_gamma   90.00
#
_symmetry.space_group_name_H-M   'P 1'
#
loop_
_entity.id
_entity.type
_entity.pdbx_description
1 polymer ?
#
loop_
_entity_poly.entity_id
_entity_poly.type
_entity_poly.pdbx_seq_one_letter_code
_entity_poly.pdbx_strand_id
1 'polypeptide(L)'
;MKSLTGKYFIVGVRYEKTLEDGTNAKTTEQYVVDALSWSECEAKTTEEMAVYTNGDMEIVTMKKAGFSELFLSEVDSEDKYYDCSINMITIDEKSGKERKTKVRYLVQGDTIEKARKNVDEIMGKTMIDYNITSLKETSIMDVFLHMGKPKE
;
A
#
# COMPACT_ATOMS: atom_id res chain seq x y z
N MET A 1 5.45 -6.21 12.54
CA MET A 1 4.70 -5.19 11.77
C MET A 1 5.54 -3.94 11.64
N LYS A 2 5.71 -3.44 10.41
CA LYS A 2 6.44 -2.19 10.12
C LYS A 2 5.47 -1.13 9.63
N SER A 3 5.59 0.10 10.16
CA SER A 3 4.94 1.27 9.57
C SER A 3 5.95 2.07 8.77
N LEU A 4 5.60 2.42 7.54
CA LEU A 4 6.45 3.17 6.63
C LEU A 4 5.74 4.44 6.16
N THR A 5 6.43 5.58 6.24
CA THR A 5 5.98 6.85 5.68
C THR A 5 6.75 7.13 4.39
N GLY A 6 6.05 7.57 3.35
CA GLY A 6 6.65 7.74 2.04
C GLY A 6 5.73 8.52 1.09
N LYS A 7 6.10 8.53 -0.18
CA LYS A 7 5.29 9.12 -1.25
C LYS A 7 4.88 7.99 -2.18
N TYR A 8 3.66 7.53 -1.96
CA TYR A 8 3.18 6.33 -2.62
C TYR A 8 2.44 6.66 -3.91
N PHE A 9 2.68 5.85 -4.92
CA PHE A 9 1.97 5.83 -6.19
C PHE A 9 1.30 4.48 -6.37
N ILE A 10 0.15 4.45 -7.02
CA ILE A 10 -0.46 3.22 -7.52
C ILE A 10 -0.18 3.17 -9.02
N VAL A 11 0.50 2.11 -9.45
CA VAL A 11 0.90 1.89 -10.84
C VAL A 11 0.19 0.64 -11.35
N GLY A 12 -0.50 0.75 -12.48
CA GLY A 12 -1.06 -0.39 -13.19
C GLY A 12 -0.12 -0.81 -14.30
N VAL A 13 0.33 -2.06 -14.27
CA VAL A 13 1.27 -2.62 -15.25
C VAL A 13 0.56 -3.72 -16.03
N ARG A 14 0.61 -3.62 -17.35
CA ARG A 14 0.13 -4.64 -18.28
C ARG A 14 1.32 -5.41 -18.82
N TYR A 15 1.26 -6.73 -18.75
CA TYR A 15 2.30 -7.63 -19.25
C TYR A 15 1.72 -9.00 -19.61
N GLU A 16 2.48 -9.80 -20.36
CA GLU A 16 2.14 -11.20 -20.61
C GLU A 16 2.66 -12.11 -19.50
N LYS A 17 1.76 -12.89 -18.91
CA LYS A 17 2.05 -13.86 -17.86
C LYS A 17 1.72 -15.26 -18.34
N THR A 18 2.61 -16.21 -18.09
CA THR A 18 2.33 -17.63 -18.31
C THR A 18 1.45 -18.14 -17.17
N LEU A 19 0.28 -18.67 -17.53
CA LEU A 19 -0.68 -19.27 -16.61
C LEU A 19 -0.25 -20.69 -16.24
N GLU A 20 -0.90 -21.27 -15.22
CA GLU A 20 -0.59 -22.63 -14.73
C GLU A 20 -0.75 -23.72 -15.80
N ASP A 21 -1.60 -23.48 -16.79
CA ASP A 21 -1.83 -24.38 -17.93
C ASP A 21 -0.80 -24.23 -19.07
N GLY A 22 0.20 -23.35 -18.90
CA GLY A 22 1.23 -23.06 -19.90
C GLY A 22 0.81 -22.08 -20.99
N THR A 23 -0.40 -21.52 -20.93
CA THR A 23 -0.84 -20.48 -21.87
C THR A 23 -0.36 -19.10 -21.44
N ASN A 24 -0.08 -18.22 -22.41
CA ASN A 24 0.26 -16.83 -22.12
C ASN A 24 -1.00 -15.97 -22.20
N ALA A 25 -1.22 -15.14 -21.18
CA ALA A 25 -2.31 -14.19 -21.13
C ALA A 25 -1.82 -12.79 -20.79
N LYS A 26 -2.42 -11.77 -21.43
CA LYS A 26 -2.21 -10.37 -21.05
C LYS A 26 -3.03 -10.06 -19.82
N THR A 27 -2.35 -9.68 -18.73
CA THR A 27 -2.99 -9.25 -17.49
C THR A 27 -2.67 -7.78 -17.22
N THR A 28 -3.42 -7.15 -16.31
CA THR A 28 -3.10 -5.83 -15.78
C THR A 28 -3.18 -5.90 -14.27
N GLU A 29 -2.03 -5.75 -13.62
CA GLU A 29 -1.87 -5.85 -12.17
C GLU A 29 -1.53 -4.47 -11.59
N GLN A 30 -1.87 -4.26 -10.31
CA GLN A 30 -1.60 -3.00 -9.62
C GLN A 30 -0.51 -3.17 -8.58
N TYR A 31 0.39 -2.20 -8.52
CA TYR A 31 1.50 -2.15 -7.56
C TYR A 31 1.50 -0.81 -6.85
N VAL A 32 1.94 -0.80 -5.60
CA VAL A 32 2.23 0.44 -4.89
C VAL A 32 3.73 0.70 -4.93
N VAL A 33 4.12 1.89 -5.33
CA VAL A 33 5.51 2.27 -5.49
C VAL A 33 5.81 3.46 -4.62
N ASP A 34 6.79 3.33 -3.73
CA ASP A 34 7.35 4.46 -3.01
C ASP A 34 8.43 5.14 -3.86
N ALA A 35 8.19 6.40 -4.21
CA ALA A 35 9.05 7.21 -5.07
C ALA A 35 8.87 8.71 -4.77
N LEU A 36 9.86 9.55 -5.08
CA LEU A 36 9.77 11.00 -4.84
C LEU A 36 9.12 11.76 -5.99
N SER A 37 9.09 11.17 -7.19
CA SER A 37 8.58 11.78 -8.42
C SER A 37 7.95 10.75 -9.37
N TRP A 38 7.19 11.23 -10.36
CA TRP A 38 6.60 10.36 -11.40
C TRP A 38 7.66 9.61 -12.21
N SER A 39 8.75 10.30 -12.59
CA SER A 39 9.83 9.70 -13.37
C SER A 39 10.57 8.62 -12.58
N GLU A 40 10.79 8.83 -11.28
CA GLU A 40 11.39 7.81 -10.42
C GLU A 40 10.44 6.62 -10.22
N CYS A 41 9.14 6.89 -10.04
CA CYS A 41 8.13 5.85 -9.95
C CYS A 41 8.15 4.96 -11.20
N GLU A 42 8.15 5.56 -12.39
CA GLU A 42 8.17 4.86 -13.66
C GLU A 42 9.44 3.99 -13.81
N ALA A 43 10.61 4.60 -13.61
CA ALA A 43 11.90 3.90 -13.72
C ALA A 43 11.97 2.68 -12.79
N LYS A 44 11.52 2.86 -11.55
CA LYS A 44 11.51 1.81 -10.55
C LYS A 44 10.50 0.71 -10.86
N THR A 45 9.30 1.05 -11.32
CA THR A 45 8.35 0.04 -11.79
C THR A 45 8.96 -0.80 -12.91
N THR A 46 9.63 -0.17 -13.88
CA THR A 46 10.29 -0.92 -14.96
C THR A 46 11.40 -1.83 -14.46
N GLU A 47 12.21 -1.38 -13.51
CA GLU A 47 13.29 -2.19 -12.91
C GLU A 47 12.74 -3.42 -12.18
N GLU A 48 11.77 -3.22 -11.28
CA GLU A 48 11.17 -4.30 -10.48
C GLU A 48 10.37 -5.27 -11.37
N MET A 49 9.70 -4.79 -12.41
CA MET A 49 8.92 -5.63 -13.32
C MET A 49 9.77 -6.40 -14.33
N ALA A 50 11.06 -6.06 -14.49
CA ALA A 50 11.93 -6.74 -15.45
C ALA A 50 12.12 -8.23 -15.13
N VAL A 51 12.02 -8.63 -13.87
CA VAL A 51 12.14 -10.06 -13.46
C VAL A 51 10.88 -10.87 -13.74
N TYR A 52 9.74 -10.20 -13.91
CA TYR A 52 8.43 -10.83 -14.11
C TYR A 52 8.01 -10.89 -15.57
N THR A 53 8.74 -10.22 -16.47
CA THR A 53 8.32 -10.04 -17.86
C THR A 53 9.42 -10.49 -18.83
N ASN A 54 9.04 -11.18 -19.90
CA ASN A 54 9.96 -11.63 -20.95
C ASN A 54 10.27 -10.53 -21.99
N GLY A 55 10.13 -9.25 -21.61
CA GLY A 55 10.54 -8.10 -22.42
C GLY A 55 9.43 -7.10 -22.76
N ASP A 56 8.16 -7.51 -22.79
CA ASP A 56 7.04 -6.62 -23.09
C ASP A 56 6.20 -6.31 -21.84
N MET A 57 6.33 -5.08 -21.36
CA MET A 57 5.47 -4.50 -20.33
C MET A 57 5.05 -3.08 -20.72
N GLU A 58 3.87 -2.68 -20.24
CA GLU A 58 3.32 -1.35 -20.44
C GLU A 58 2.79 -0.81 -19.11
N ILE A 59 3.26 0.37 -18.69
CA ILE A 59 2.63 1.10 -17.59
C ILE A 59 1.37 1.77 -18.14
N VAL A 60 0.21 1.22 -17.80
CA VAL A 60 -1.09 1.67 -18.33
C VAL A 60 -1.76 2.73 -17.46
N THR A 61 -1.43 2.76 -16.16
CA THR A 61 -1.94 3.78 -15.25
C THR A 61 -0.89 4.14 -14.21
N MET A 62 -0.83 5.41 -13.83
CA MET A 62 0.03 5.89 -12.75
C MET A 62 -0.69 7.01 -12.02
N LYS A 63 -0.89 6.88 -10.70
CA LYS A 63 -1.57 7.90 -9.88
C LYS A 63 -0.93 8.01 -8.50
N LYS A 64 -1.00 9.19 -7.87
CA LYS A 64 -0.64 9.33 -6.45
C LYS A 64 -1.60 8.52 -5.60
N ALA A 65 -1.06 7.74 -4.68
CA ALA A 65 -1.85 7.05 -3.67
C ALA A 65 -2.19 8.03 -2.54
N GLY A 66 -3.36 7.85 -1.94
CA GLY A 66 -3.80 8.65 -0.79
C GLY A 66 -3.33 8.09 0.56
N PHE A 67 -2.44 7.09 0.55
CA PHE A 67 -1.95 6.45 1.77
C PHE A 67 -0.97 7.38 2.48
N SER A 68 -1.20 7.60 3.77
CA SER A 68 -0.28 8.35 4.64
C SER A 68 0.88 7.47 5.07
N GLU A 69 0.59 6.21 5.41
CA GLU A 69 1.58 5.19 5.77
C GLU A 69 1.18 3.82 5.20
N LEU A 70 2.15 2.92 5.08
CA LEU A 70 1.93 1.50 4.79
C LEU A 70 2.23 0.68 6.05
N PHE A 71 1.32 -0.22 6.39
CA PHE A 71 1.46 -1.15 7.50
C PHE A 71 1.79 -2.52 6.90
N LEU A 72 3.07 -2.84 6.84
CA LEU A 72 3.57 -4.06 6.20
C LEU A 72 3.84 -5.14 7.25
N SER A 73 3.45 -6.36 6.90
CA SER A 73 3.66 -7.53 7.72
C SER A 73 5.06 -8.09 7.53
N GLU A 74 5.55 -8.77 8.56
CA GLU A 74 6.80 -9.55 8.52
C GLU A 74 6.51 -11.05 8.42
N VAL A 75 5.24 -11.41 8.26
CA VAL A 75 4.78 -12.80 8.15
C VAL A 75 4.56 -13.10 6.67
N ASP A 76 5.31 -14.07 6.14
CA ASP A 76 5.30 -14.41 4.70
C ASP A 76 3.92 -14.84 4.17
N SER A 77 3.06 -15.39 5.03
CA SER A 77 1.70 -15.80 4.64
C SER A 77 0.71 -14.64 4.52
N GLU A 78 1.09 -13.42 4.92
CA GLU A 78 0.24 -12.24 4.79
C GLU A 78 0.56 -11.52 3.47
N ASP A 79 -0.06 -11.98 2.39
CA ASP A 79 0.25 -11.53 1.03
C ASP A 79 -0.79 -10.56 0.42
N LYS A 80 -1.90 -10.28 1.13
CA LYS A 80 -2.95 -9.37 0.65
C LYS A 80 -2.83 -7.99 1.24
N TYR A 81 -3.32 -7.01 0.47
CA TYR A 81 -3.32 -5.60 0.86
C TYR A 81 -4.74 -5.05 0.98
N TYR A 82 -4.99 -4.32 2.07
CA TYR A 82 -6.26 -3.70 2.41
C TYR A 82 -6.13 -2.18 2.49
N ASP A 83 -7.05 -1.46 1.85
CA ASP A 83 -7.21 -0.02 1.98
C ASP A 83 -8.01 0.26 3.26
N CYS A 84 -7.32 0.81 4.26
CA CYS A 84 -7.88 1.17 5.54
C CYS A 84 -8.08 2.68 5.62
N SER A 85 -9.30 3.13 5.91
CA SER A 85 -9.57 4.52 6.27
C SER A 85 -9.95 4.60 7.74
N ILE A 86 -9.28 5.45 8.50
CA ILE A 86 -9.64 5.76 9.89
C ILE A 86 -10.00 7.22 10.05
N ASN A 87 -10.74 7.55 11.11
CA ASN A 87 -10.81 8.89 11.65
C ASN A 87 -9.97 8.95 12.93
N MET A 88 -8.92 9.77 12.94
CA MET A 88 -8.26 10.18 14.17
C MET A 88 -9.12 11.21 14.89
N ILE A 89 -9.32 11.02 16.19
CA ILE A 89 -10.15 11.86 17.04
C ILE A 89 -9.20 12.63 17.95
N THR A 90 -9.27 13.95 17.86
CA THR A 90 -8.46 14.87 18.67
C THR A 90 -9.36 15.97 19.23
N ILE A 91 -8.96 16.61 20.33
CA ILE A 91 -9.65 17.79 20.82
C ILE A 91 -9.00 19.03 20.20
N ASP A 92 -9.81 19.87 19.58
CA ASP A 92 -9.37 21.17 19.09
C ASP A 92 -9.09 22.11 20.28
N GLU A 93 -7.84 22.51 20.46
CA GLU A 93 -7.39 23.29 21.63
C GLU A 93 -8.09 24.65 21.76
N LYS A 94 -8.63 25.21 20.67
CA LYS A 94 -9.30 26.52 20.68
C LYS A 94 -10.77 26.42 21.07
N SER A 95 -11.46 25.40 20.58
CA SER A 95 -12.90 25.26 20.73
C SER A 95 -13.31 24.22 21.77
N GLY A 96 -12.39 23.36 22.21
CA GLY A 96 -12.68 22.23 23.10
C GLY A 96 -13.55 21.15 22.46
N LYS A 97 -13.79 21.22 21.14
CA LYS A 97 -14.63 20.27 20.40
C LYS A 97 -13.78 19.15 19.81
N GLU A 98 -14.40 17.98 19.69
CA GLU A 98 -13.81 16.87 18.94
C GLU A 98 -13.63 17.26 17.46
N ARG A 99 -12.43 17.01 16.95
CA ARG A 99 -12.07 17.09 15.54
C ARG A 99 -11.73 15.70 15.04
N LYS A 100 -12.37 15.32 13.92
CA LYS A 100 -12.09 14.07 13.20
C LYS A 100 -11.24 14.36 11.97
N THR A 101 -10.08 13.74 11.88
CA THR A 101 -9.20 13.82 10.71
C THR A 101 -9.15 12.47 10.03
N LYS A 102 -9.59 12.41 8.78
CA LYS A 102 -9.57 11.16 8.00
C LYS A 102 -8.14 10.87 7.53
N VAL A 103 -7.66 9.67 7.81
CA VAL A 103 -6.34 9.18 7.39
C VAL A 103 -6.52 7.84 6.69
N ARG A 104 -5.69 7.58 5.66
CA ARG A 104 -5.72 6.32 4.90
C ARG A 104 -4.40 5.60 4.99
N TYR A 105 -4.47 4.28 5.07
CA TYR A 105 -3.34 3.37 5.14
C TYR A 105 -3.53 2.24 4.15
N LEU A 106 -2.42 1.70 3.64
CA LEU A 106 -2.42 0.38 3.05
C LEU A 106 -1.93 -0.61 4.10
N VAL A 107 -2.68 -1.68 4.33
CA VAL A 107 -2.42 -2.62 5.42
C VAL A 107 -2.28 -4.01 4.85
N GLN A 108 -1.17 -4.66 5.13
CA GLN A 108 -0.94 -6.04 4.75
C GLN A 108 -1.58 -6.99 5.77
N GLY A 109 -2.15 -8.09 5.29
CA GLY A 109 -2.75 -9.14 6.12
C GLY A 109 -3.26 -10.30 5.27
N ASP A 110 -3.41 -11.48 5.86
CA ASP A 110 -3.95 -12.67 5.16
C ASP A 110 -5.48 -12.61 4.99
N THR A 111 -6.19 -12.06 5.99
CA THR A 111 -7.64 -11.84 5.97
C THR A 111 -8.00 -10.44 6.42
N ILE A 112 -9.25 -10.03 6.20
CA ILE A 112 -9.77 -8.74 6.67
C ILE A 112 -9.69 -8.61 8.20
N GLU A 113 -9.92 -9.69 8.95
CA GLU A 113 -9.79 -9.70 10.41
C GLU A 113 -8.34 -9.54 10.83
N LYS A 114 -7.40 -10.15 10.10
CA LYS A 114 -5.98 -10.02 10.40
C LYS A 114 -5.45 -8.62 10.05
N ALA A 115 -5.85 -8.08 8.90
CA ALA A 115 -5.57 -6.70 8.54
C ALA A 115 -6.12 -5.71 9.59
N ARG A 116 -7.34 -5.94 10.10
CA ARG A 116 -7.88 -5.15 11.22
C ARG A 116 -7.01 -5.23 12.47
N LYS A 117 -6.61 -6.44 12.88
CA LYS A 117 -5.71 -6.63 14.03
C LYS A 117 -4.37 -5.93 13.83
N ASN A 118 -3.84 -5.93 12.61
CA ASN A 118 -2.58 -5.27 12.26
C ASN A 118 -2.71 -3.73 12.37
N VAL A 119 -3.87 -3.15 11.99
CA VAL A 119 -4.18 -1.74 12.28
C VAL A 119 -4.23 -1.50 13.78
N ASP A 120 -4.95 -2.33 14.53
CA ASP A 120 -5.12 -2.17 15.98
C ASP A 120 -3.77 -2.26 16.72
N GLU A 121 -2.85 -3.13 16.28
CA GLU A 121 -1.51 -3.26 16.87
C GLU A 121 -0.66 -1.99 16.69
N ILE A 122 -0.66 -1.39 15.50
CA ILE A 122 0.13 -0.19 15.22
C ILE A 122 -0.52 1.02 15.90
N MET A 123 -1.82 1.20 15.70
CA MET A 123 -2.55 2.37 16.23
C MET A 123 -2.66 2.33 17.76
N GLY A 124 -2.75 1.14 18.37
CA GLY A 124 -2.76 0.98 19.83
C GLY A 124 -1.46 1.39 20.52
N LYS A 125 -0.35 1.53 19.78
CA LYS A 125 0.90 2.12 20.28
C LYS A 125 0.82 3.66 20.35
N THR A 126 -0.18 4.26 19.71
CA THR A 126 -0.43 5.70 19.76
C THR A 126 -1.41 6.01 20.90
N MET A 127 -1.28 7.18 21.51
CA MET A 127 -2.23 7.69 22.52
C MET A 127 -3.44 8.39 21.87
N ILE A 128 -3.63 8.25 20.56
CA ILE A 128 -4.65 8.96 19.79
C ILE A 128 -5.87 8.06 19.65
N ASP A 129 -7.03 8.56 20.06
CA ASP A 129 -8.30 7.87 19.81
C ASP A 129 -8.60 7.82 18.32
N TYR A 130 -9.10 6.69 17.84
CA TYR A 130 -9.44 6.52 16.43
C TYR A 130 -10.62 5.59 16.24
N ASN A 131 -11.22 5.67 15.05
CA ASN A 131 -12.23 4.70 14.61
C ASN A 131 -11.97 4.29 13.16
N ILE A 132 -11.98 2.99 12.89
CA ILE A 132 -11.88 2.44 11.53
C ILE A 132 -13.20 2.68 10.82
N THR A 133 -13.15 3.48 9.75
CA THR A 133 -14.33 3.85 8.94
C THR A 133 -14.52 2.96 7.71
N SER A 134 -13.45 2.35 7.22
CA SER A 134 -13.47 1.43 6.09
C SER A 134 -12.23 0.55 6.13
N LEU A 135 -12.39 -0.71 5.77
CA LEU A 135 -11.31 -1.65 5.51
C LEU A 135 -11.74 -2.52 4.33
N LYS A 136 -11.02 -2.45 3.22
CA LYS A 136 -11.40 -3.13 1.98
C LYS A 136 -10.20 -3.77 1.31
N GLU A 137 -10.34 -5.03 0.91
CA GLU A 137 -9.33 -5.72 0.11
C GLU A 137 -9.11 -5.01 -1.23
N THR A 138 -7.86 -4.94 -1.65
CA THR A 138 -7.44 -4.29 -2.90
C THR A 138 -6.96 -5.30 -3.92
N SER A 139 -6.83 -4.88 -5.17
CA SER A 139 -6.15 -5.63 -6.23
C SER A 139 -4.66 -5.31 -6.33
N ILE A 140 -4.07 -4.74 -5.27
CA ILE A 140 -2.63 -4.47 -5.22
C ILE A 140 -1.93 -5.81 -5.03
N MET A 141 -0.98 -6.10 -5.91
CA MET A 141 -0.22 -7.34 -5.93
C MET A 141 1.04 -7.25 -5.07
N ASP A 142 1.71 -6.09 -5.07
CA ASP A 142 2.94 -5.89 -4.29
C ASP A 142 3.23 -4.40 -4.04
N VAL A 143 4.18 -4.15 -3.15
CA VAL A 143 4.70 -2.83 -2.77
C VAL A 143 6.21 -2.75 -3.07
N PHE A 144 6.58 -1.89 -4.02
CA PHE A 144 7.97 -1.58 -4.32
C PHE A 144 8.44 -0.40 -3.45
N LEU A 145 9.17 -0.69 -2.37
CA LEU A 145 9.68 0.30 -1.41
C LEU A 145 10.94 1.00 -1.91
N HIS A 146 11.07 2.31 -1.67
CA HIS A 146 12.24 3.06 -2.14
C HIS A 146 13.50 2.46 -1.49
N MET A 147 14.54 2.17 -2.28
CA MET A 147 15.84 1.74 -1.75
C MET A 147 16.48 2.90 -0.99
N GLY A 148 16.05 3.09 0.25
CA GLY A 148 16.70 3.90 1.25
C GLY A 148 16.83 3.04 2.48
N LYS A 149 18.07 2.77 2.93
CA LYS A 149 18.34 2.13 4.21
C LYS A 149 17.35 2.62 5.28
N PRO A 150 16.87 1.75 6.18
CA PRO A 150 16.11 2.22 7.34
C PRO A 150 16.91 3.35 7.98
N LYS A 151 16.26 4.48 8.24
CA LYS A 151 16.88 5.52 9.07
C LYS A 151 17.14 4.87 10.44
N GLU A 152 18.42 4.61 10.72
CA GLU A 152 18.92 4.35 12.08
C GLU A 152 18.58 5.53 13.01
#